data_AF-A0A2V8LD83-F1
#
_entry.id   AF-A0A2V8LD83-F1
#
_cell.length_a   1.000
_cell.length_b   1.000
_cell.length_c   1.000
_cell.angle_alpha   90.00
_cell.angle_beta   90.00
_cell.angle_gamma   90.00
#
_symmetry.space_group_name_H-M   'P 1'
#
loop_
_entity.id
_entity.type
_entity.pdbx_description
1 polymer ?
#
loop_
_entity_poly.entity_id
_entity_poly.type
_entity_poly.pdbx_seq_one_letter_code
_entity_poly.pdbx_strand_id
1 'polypeptide(L)'
;MKPNQMLTITSLLLIALAIAHLAQDVAYGYEPGNINNLLVVPIAVVWLYGTLMLAGRRTGYIITLLFSLFSLVVPLVHAQGKGFGVASRMAHTTGHFFFVYSLLLIGILGVFSAILCVRGLWSLPWRRRG
;
A
#
# COMPACT_ATOMS: atom_id res chain seq x y z
N MET A 1 1.59 21.90 -4.92
CA MET A 1 1.85 20.70 -5.74
C MET A 1 0.59 20.34 -6.53
N LYS A 2 0.69 19.83 -7.77
CA LYS A 2 -0.50 19.32 -8.48
C LYS A 2 -1.09 18.15 -7.67
N PRO A 3 -2.42 18.02 -7.51
CA PRO A 3 -3.03 16.96 -6.70
C PRO A 3 -2.50 15.55 -7.04
N ASN A 4 -2.23 15.28 -8.32
CA ASN A 4 -1.69 14.00 -8.79
C ASN A 4 -0.26 13.73 -8.30
N GLN A 5 0.56 14.76 -8.09
CA GLN A 5 1.96 14.59 -7.69
C GLN A 5 2.08 14.08 -6.25
N MET A 6 1.25 14.60 -5.34
CA MET A 6 1.21 14.09 -3.95
C MET A 6 0.76 12.63 -3.93
N LEU A 7 -0.33 12.30 -4.64
CA LEU A 7 -0.81 10.93 -4.74
C LEU A 7 0.23 10.00 -5.36
N THR A 8 0.96 10.46 -6.37
CA THR A 8 2.04 9.70 -7.01
C THR A 8 3.14 9.38 -6.00
N ILE A 9 3.64 10.38 -5.28
CA ILE A 9 4.71 10.19 -4.29
C ILE A 9 4.26 9.25 -3.18
N THR A 10 3.06 9.46 -2.62
CA THR A 10 2.57 8.63 -1.53
C THR A 10 2.31 7.19 -1.97
N SER A 11 1.81 6.99 -3.19
CA SER A 11 1.58 5.65 -3.75
C SER A 11 2.88 4.92 -4.07
N LEU A 12 3.89 5.60 -4.62
CA LEU A 12 5.20 5.01 -4.88
C LEU A 12 5.90 4.59 -3.58
N LEU A 13 5.85 5.45 -2.55
CA LEU A 13 6.37 5.11 -1.22
C LEU A 13 5.63 3.93 -0.61
N LEU A 14 4.30 3.88 -0.74
CA LEU A 14 3.47 2.78 -0.25
C LEU A 14 3.80 1.46 -0.95
N ILE A 15 3.98 1.46 -2.28
CA ILE A 15 4.39 0.27 -3.04
C ILE A 15 5.77 -0.21 -2.56
N ALA A 16 6.74 0.69 -2.42
CA ALA A 16 8.08 0.34 -1.95
C ALA A 16 8.05 -0.23 -0.52
N LEU A 17 7.27 0.37 0.38
CA LEU A 17 7.07 -0.11 1.75
C LEU A 17 6.39 -1.47 1.78
N ALA A 18 5.37 -1.71 0.96
CA ALA A 18 4.69 -3.00 0.89
C ALA A 18 5.63 -4.12 0.42
N ILE A 19 6.51 -3.83 -0.56
CA ILE A 19 7.52 -4.79 -1.02
C ILE A 19 8.56 -5.06 0.08
N ALA A 20 9.06 -4.01 0.74
CA ALA A 20 10.00 -4.17 1.85
C ALA A 20 9.40 -4.96 3.02
N HIS A 21 8.13 -4.71 3.33
CA HIS A 21 7.38 -5.44 4.35
C HIS A 21 7.23 -6.93 3.98
N LEU A 22 6.82 -7.24 2.74
CA LEU A 22 6.72 -8.63 2.27
C LEU A 22 8.08 -9.34 2.32
N ALA A 23 9.16 -8.67 1.92
CA ALA A 23 10.51 -9.24 2.00
C ALA A 23 10.90 -9.57 3.45
N GLN A 24 10.53 -8.70 4.40
CA GLN A 24 10.72 -8.98 5.82
C GLN A 24 9.85 -10.15 6.29
N ASP A 25 8.58 -10.21 5.90
CA ASP A 25 7.69 -11.32 6.25
C ASP A 25 8.26 -12.66 5.76
N VAL A 26 8.88 -12.70 4.57
CA VAL A 26 9.62 -13.88 4.10
C VAL A 26 10.85 -14.16 4.96
N ALA A 27 11.66 -13.14 5.27
CA ALA A 27 12.89 -13.28 6.04
C ALA A 27 12.66 -13.83 7.47
N TYR A 28 11.53 -13.47 8.09
CA TYR A 28 11.16 -13.94 9.44
C TYR A 28 10.16 -15.11 9.43
N GLY A 29 9.81 -15.64 8.24
CA GLY A 29 8.98 -16.83 8.09
C GLY A 29 7.50 -16.63 8.45
N TYR A 30 6.97 -15.43 8.23
CA TYR A 30 5.54 -15.15 8.16
C TYR A 30 4.95 -15.57 6.81
N GLU A 31 5.73 -15.36 5.75
CA GLU A 31 5.42 -15.79 4.39
C GLU A 31 6.37 -16.91 3.96
N PRO A 32 5.92 -17.88 3.14
CA PRO A 32 6.69 -19.09 2.85
C PRO A 32 7.86 -18.85 1.88
N GLY A 33 7.96 -17.68 1.25
CA GLY A 33 9.04 -17.36 0.31
C GLY A 33 9.05 -18.22 -0.95
N ASN A 34 7.89 -18.69 -1.41
CA ASN A 34 7.76 -19.55 -2.59
C ASN A 34 7.15 -18.81 -3.78
N ILE A 35 6.85 -19.53 -4.86
CA ILE A 35 6.31 -18.92 -6.10
C ILE A 35 5.03 -18.10 -5.88
N ASN A 36 4.23 -18.41 -4.86
CA ASN A 36 3.03 -17.65 -4.54
C ASN A 36 3.36 -16.21 -4.11
N ASN A 37 4.52 -15.98 -3.47
CA ASN A 37 4.95 -14.63 -3.09
C ASN A 37 5.26 -13.76 -4.32
N LEU A 38 5.52 -14.36 -5.51
CA LEU A 38 5.70 -13.61 -6.76
C LEU A 38 4.40 -12.99 -7.30
N LEU A 39 3.22 -13.35 -6.76
CA LEU A 39 1.96 -12.68 -7.11
C LEU A 39 1.98 -11.18 -6.80
N VAL A 40 2.85 -10.72 -5.89
CA VAL A 40 3.07 -9.29 -5.63
C VAL A 40 3.55 -8.54 -6.87
N VAL A 41 4.28 -9.18 -7.77
CA VAL A 41 4.89 -8.53 -8.95
C VAL A 41 3.81 -8.01 -9.92
N PRO A 42 2.90 -8.83 -10.45
CA PRO A 42 1.83 -8.32 -11.32
C PRO A 42 0.92 -7.32 -10.59
N ILE A 43 0.66 -7.52 -9.29
CA ILE A 43 -0.11 -6.57 -8.46
C ILE A 43 0.58 -5.20 -8.44
N ALA A 44 1.88 -5.17 -8.13
CA ALA A 44 2.68 -3.95 -8.09
C ALA A 44 2.78 -3.28 -9.46
N VAL A 45 2.86 -4.05 -10.56
CA VAL A 45 2.86 -3.50 -11.93
C VAL A 45 1.55 -2.80 -12.25
N VAL A 46 0.40 -3.41 -11.96
CA VAL A 46 -0.91 -2.77 -12.19
C VAL A 46 -1.06 -1.51 -11.32
N TRP A 47 -0.60 -1.57 -10.07
CA TRP A 47 -0.61 -0.41 -9.18
C TRP A 47 0.29 0.73 -9.69
N LEU A 48 1.53 0.43 -10.09
CA LEU A 48 2.46 1.38 -10.69
C LEU A 48 1.88 2.01 -11.96
N TYR A 49 1.26 1.21 -12.83
CA TYR A 49 0.63 1.70 -14.05
C TYR A 49 -0.52 2.67 -13.74
N GLY A 50 -1.39 2.31 -12.78
CA GLY A 50 -2.46 3.19 -12.31
C GLY A 50 -1.94 4.51 -11.72
N THR A 51 -0.83 4.43 -10.98
CA THR A 51 -0.19 5.56 -10.30
C THR A 51 0.50 6.50 -11.29
N LEU A 52 1.29 5.95 -12.23
CA LEU A 52 2.17 6.73 -13.10
C LEU A 52 1.53 7.06 -14.45
N MET A 53 1.00 6.05 -15.15
CA MET A 53 0.53 6.20 -16.53
C MET A 53 -0.91 6.73 -16.60
N LEU A 54 -1.69 6.51 -15.54
CA LEU A 54 -3.09 6.95 -15.45
C LEU A 54 -3.30 8.10 -14.45
N ALA A 55 -2.23 8.76 -14.02
CA ALA A 55 -2.27 9.88 -13.09
C ALA A 55 -3.28 10.96 -13.53
N GLY A 56 -4.20 11.32 -12.63
CA GLY A 56 -5.25 12.31 -12.89
C GLY A 56 -6.44 11.83 -13.72
N ARG A 57 -6.40 10.59 -14.24
CA ARG A 57 -7.53 9.98 -14.94
C ARG A 57 -8.41 9.25 -13.93
N ARG A 58 -9.73 9.18 -14.20
CA ARG A 58 -10.69 8.46 -13.36
C ARG A 58 -10.27 7.01 -13.10
N THR A 59 -9.80 6.31 -14.12
CA THR A 59 -9.31 4.92 -14.01
C THR A 59 -8.07 4.81 -13.14
N GLY A 60 -7.12 5.75 -13.24
CA GLY A 60 -5.94 5.77 -12.38
C GLY A 60 -6.29 5.98 -10.91
N TYR A 61 -7.22 6.89 -10.61
CA TYR A 61 -7.73 7.06 -9.25
C TYR A 61 -8.44 5.81 -8.72
N ILE A 62 -9.27 5.14 -9.52
CA ILE A 62 -9.96 3.92 -9.09
C ILE A 62 -8.96 2.80 -8.77
N ILE A 63 -8.01 2.54 -9.68
CA ILE A 63 -6.98 1.51 -9.49
C ILE A 63 -6.17 1.80 -8.22
N THR A 64 -5.68 3.03 -8.10
CA THR A 64 -4.85 3.45 -6.97
C THR A 64 -5.63 3.41 -5.65
N LEU A 65 -6.92 3.79 -5.66
CA LEU A 65 -7.80 3.69 -4.50
C LEU A 65 -7.96 2.24 -4.03
N LEU A 66 -8.27 1.31 -4.95
CA LEU A 66 -8.45 -0.09 -4.61
C LEU A 66 -7.20 -0.68 -3.95
N PHE A 67 -6.02 -0.40 -4.51
CA PHE A 67 -4.78 -0.90 -3.91
C PHE A 67 -4.38 -0.18 -2.61
N SER A 68 -4.67 1.12 -2.50
CA SER A 68 -4.44 1.87 -1.24
C SER A 68 -5.31 1.34 -0.09
N LEU A 69 -6.53 0.88 -0.40
CA LEU A 69 -7.39 0.21 0.57
C LEU A 69 -6.93 -1.22 0.84
N PHE A 70 -6.55 -1.95 -0.21
CA PHE A 70 -6.03 -3.32 -0.08
C PHE A 70 -4.77 -3.37 0.81
N SER A 71 -3.88 -2.38 0.73
CA SER A 71 -2.69 -2.35 1.60
C SER A 71 -3.02 -2.25 3.08
N LEU A 72 -4.21 -1.76 3.46
CA LEU A 72 -4.64 -1.72 4.86
C LEU A 72 -4.93 -3.12 5.43
N VAL A 73 -5.08 -4.14 4.59
CA VAL A 73 -5.16 -5.54 5.03
C VAL A 73 -3.89 -5.94 5.80
N VAL A 74 -2.72 -5.44 5.40
CA VAL A 74 -1.43 -5.78 6.01
C VAL A 74 -1.39 -5.43 7.52
N PRO A 75 -1.57 -4.16 7.95
CA PRO A 75 -1.60 -3.84 9.37
C PRO A 75 -2.77 -4.48 10.11
N LEU A 76 -3.91 -4.72 9.45
CA LEU A 76 -5.06 -5.38 10.09
C LEU A 76 -4.77 -6.85 10.41
N VAL A 77 -4.19 -7.61 9.48
CA VAL A 77 -3.82 -9.01 9.70
C VAL A 77 -2.75 -9.12 10.79
N HIS A 78 -1.74 -8.26 10.75
CA HIS A 78 -0.68 -8.27 11.77
C HIS A 78 -1.12 -7.72 13.14
N ALA A 79 -2.24 -7.00 13.21
CA ALA A 79 -2.85 -6.58 14.48
C ALA A 79 -3.63 -7.70 15.17
N GLN A 80 -3.98 -8.78 14.46
CA GLN A 80 -4.76 -9.88 15.02
C GLN A 80 -3.92 -10.76 15.96
N GLY A 81 -4.61 -11.51 16.83
CA GLY A 81 -3.98 -12.45 17.75
C GLY A 81 -3.05 -11.75 18.74
N LYS A 82 -1.76 -12.09 18.72
CA LYS A 82 -0.73 -11.49 19.60
C LYS A 82 -0.33 -10.07 19.15
N GLY A 83 -0.85 -9.60 18.03
CA GLY A 83 -0.56 -8.29 17.45
C GLY A 83 0.91 -8.14 17.04
N PHE A 84 1.35 -6.89 16.89
CA PHE A 84 2.72 -6.50 16.50
C PHE A 84 3.52 -5.85 17.65
N GLY A 85 3.02 -5.93 18.89
CA GLY A 85 3.67 -5.42 20.11
C GLY A 85 4.67 -6.41 20.74
N VAL A 86 4.92 -6.29 22.05
CA VAL A 86 5.87 -7.14 22.80
C VAL A 86 5.44 -8.62 22.90
N ALA A 87 4.17 -8.92 22.64
CA ALA A 87 3.68 -10.30 22.57
C ALA A 87 3.86 -10.93 21.16
N SER A 88 4.25 -10.15 20.15
CA SER A 88 4.36 -10.60 18.77
C SER A 88 5.55 -11.55 18.55
N ARG A 89 5.51 -12.32 17.47
CA ARG A 89 6.66 -13.16 17.05
C ARG A 89 7.90 -12.34 16.65
N MET A 90 7.72 -11.05 16.36
CA MET A 90 8.83 -10.12 16.11
C MET A 90 9.46 -9.57 17.39
N ALA A 91 8.84 -9.76 18.56
CA ALA A 91 9.37 -9.23 19.81
C ALA A 91 10.83 -9.67 20.03
N HIS A 92 11.66 -8.73 20.47
CA HIS A 92 13.10 -8.93 20.74
C HIS A 92 13.96 -9.33 19.53
N THR A 93 13.42 -9.32 18.31
CA THR A 93 14.21 -9.43 17.09
C THR A 93 14.80 -8.06 16.72
N THR A 94 15.92 -8.05 16.01
CA THR A 94 16.52 -6.82 15.46
C THR A 94 15.61 -6.14 14.42
N GLY A 95 14.70 -6.88 13.79
CA GLY A 95 13.75 -6.38 12.80
C GLY A 95 12.45 -5.81 13.38
N HIS A 96 12.21 -5.93 14.69
CA HIS A 96 10.93 -5.55 15.30
C HIS A 96 10.55 -4.08 15.04
N PHE A 97 11.54 -3.18 15.14
CA PHE A 97 11.33 -1.77 14.86
C PHE A 97 10.87 -1.54 13.42
N PHE A 98 11.59 -2.09 12.43
CA PHE A 98 11.25 -1.90 11.02
C PHE A 98 9.90 -2.54 10.67
N PHE A 99 9.58 -3.69 11.28
CA PHE A 99 8.25 -4.30 11.19
C PHE A 99 7.14 -3.35 11.64
N VAL A 100 7.18 -2.85 12.88
CA VAL A 100 6.15 -1.93 13.38
C VAL A 100 6.12 -0.63 12.57
N TYR A 101 7.29 -0.09 12.23
CA TYR A 101 7.42 1.11 11.39
C TYR A 101 6.74 0.94 10.03
N SER A 102 6.98 -0.19 9.36
CA SER A 102 6.39 -0.49 8.05
C SER A 102 4.87 -0.61 8.14
N LEU A 103 4.32 -1.27 9.17
CA LEU A 103 2.87 -1.38 9.37
C LEU A 103 2.21 -0.01 9.54
N LEU A 104 2.80 0.85 10.38
CA LEU A 104 2.29 2.19 10.61
C LEU A 104 2.36 3.05 9.34
N LEU A 105 3.47 3.03 8.61
CA LEU A 105 3.59 3.80 7.37
C LEU A 105 2.69 3.28 6.26
N ILE A 106 2.52 1.95 6.12
CA ILE A 106 1.55 1.38 5.19
C ILE A 106 0.14 1.86 5.53
N GLY A 107 -0.24 1.86 6.82
CA GLY A 107 -1.51 2.40 7.29
C GLY A 107 -1.69 3.87 6.94
N ILE A 108 -0.71 4.71 7.29
CA ILE A 108 -0.73 6.17 7.04
C ILE A 108 -0.83 6.48 5.55
N LEU A 109 0.07 5.91 4.74
CA LEU A 109 0.12 6.17 3.31
C LEU A 109 -1.07 5.57 2.56
N GLY A 110 -1.58 4.41 2.99
CA GLY A 110 -2.77 3.78 2.43
C GLY A 110 -4.01 4.65 2.63
N VAL A 111 -4.28 5.07 3.87
CA VAL A 111 -5.41 5.96 4.18
C VAL A 111 -5.26 7.30 3.47
N PHE A 112 -4.08 7.91 3.52
CA PHE A 112 -3.86 9.21 2.89
C PHE A 112 -4.01 9.16 1.36
N SER A 113 -3.46 8.14 0.70
CA SER A 113 -3.61 7.93 -0.75
C SER A 113 -5.07 7.66 -1.13
N ALA A 114 -5.82 6.93 -0.31
CA ALA A 114 -7.26 6.72 -0.50
C ALA A 114 -8.03 8.06 -0.44
N ILE A 115 -7.75 8.91 0.55
CA ILE A 115 -8.34 10.25 0.66
C ILE A 115 -8.03 11.09 -0.60
N LEU A 116 -6.77 11.09 -1.05
CA LEU A 116 -6.37 11.82 -2.26
C LEU A 116 -7.07 11.29 -3.51
N CYS A 117 -7.25 9.97 -3.64
CA CYS A 117 -8.00 9.38 -4.76
C CYS A 117 -9.47 9.81 -4.75
N VAL A 118 -10.13 9.77 -3.59
CA VAL A 118 -11.53 10.20 -3.44
C VAL A 118 -11.69 11.69 -3.80
N ARG A 119 -10.79 12.54 -3.30
CA ARG A 119 -10.76 13.97 -3.68
C ARG A 119 -10.54 14.17 -5.18
N GLY A 120 -9.62 13.40 -5.77
CA GLY A 120 -9.36 13.41 -7.21
C GLY A 120 -10.59 13.03 -8.03
N LEU A 121 -11.28 11.96 -7.64
CA LEU A 121 -12.52 11.49 -8.29
C LEU A 121 -13.65 12.52 -8.21
N TRP A 122 -13.84 13.16 -7.05
CA TRP A 122 -14.85 14.20 -6.89
C TRP A 122 -14.56 15.45 -7.75
N SER A 123 -13.30 15.75 -8.03
CA SER A 123 -12.94 16.88 -8.90
C SER A 123 -13.23 16.66 -10.38
N LEU A 124 -13.46 15.41 -10.83
CA LEU A 124 -13.65 15.09 -12.24
C LEU A 124 -15.11 15.22 -12.67
N PRO A 125 -15.41 15.88 -13.81
CA PRO A 125 -16.78 15.95 -14.35
C PRO A 125 -17.36 14.55 -14.58
N TRP A 126 -18.54 14.27 -14.04
CA TRP A 126 -19.21 12.97 -14.20
C TRP A 126 -19.74 12.74 -15.62
N ARG A 127 -20.11 13.81 -16.33
CA ARG A 127 -20.65 13.78 -17.69
C ARG A 127 -19.64 14.38 -18.67
N ARG A 128 -19.36 13.69 -19.79
CA ARG A 128 -18.75 14.36 -20.95
C ARG A 128 -19.75 15.42 -21.40
N ARG A 129 -19.37 16.69 -21.44
CA ARG A 129 -20.12 17.69 -22.21
C ARG A 129 -19.90 17.28 -23.67
N GLY A 130 -20.87 16.55 -24.22
CA GLY A 130 -21.03 16.35 -25.65
C GLY A 130 -21.80 17.51 -26.22
#